data_AF-A0A645IGG6-F1
#
_entry.id   AF-A0A645IGG6-F1
#
_cell.length_a   1.000
_cell.length_b   1.000
_cell.length_c   1.000
_cell.angle_alpha   90.00
_cell.angle_beta   90.00
_cell.angle_gamma   90.00
#
_symmetry.space_group_name_H-M   'P 1'
#
loop_
_entity.id
_entity.type
_entity.pdbx_description
1 polymer ?
#
loop_
_entity_poly.entity_id
_entity_poly.type
_entity_poly.pdbx_seq_one_letter_code
_entity_poly.pdbx_strand_id
1 'polypeptide(L)'
;MNRRLYTAIPLLGFAACLALSLLLKDNIWLAYGMMVICGFFLQAYAGPFWTLPPLLFAPNVLGGVRGTINALGNIGGFIGPYLVGLLTVTFSQTAGMTVLVAALLIAVALLFSLPSVTARPAGSSNPHHASAPETSLKQEGIAK
;
A
#
# COMPACT_ATOMS: atom_id res chain seq x y z
N MET A 1 -13.87 5.84 -1.94
CA MET A 1 -13.24 5.52 -0.63
C MET A 1 -11.73 5.72 -0.76
N ASN A 2 -11.14 6.62 0.04
CA ASN A 2 -9.76 7.07 -0.13
C ASN A 2 -8.74 6.03 0.37
N ARG A 3 -8.48 4.98 -0.42
CA ARG A 3 -7.57 3.88 -0.01
C ARG A 3 -6.15 4.34 0.34
N ARG A 4 -5.73 5.49 -0.20
CA ARG A 4 -4.52 6.21 0.19
C ARG A 4 -4.48 6.55 1.67
N LEU A 5 -5.57 7.12 2.19
CA LEU A 5 -5.66 7.52 3.60
C LEU A 5 -5.60 6.28 4.51
N TYR A 6 -6.31 5.22 4.13
CA TYR A 6 -6.27 3.93 4.84
C TYR A 6 -4.91 3.23 4.78
N THR A 7 -4.05 3.57 3.82
CA THR A 7 -2.67 3.08 3.78
C THR A 7 -1.74 4.02 4.56
N ALA A 8 -1.97 5.33 4.51
CA ALA A 8 -1.14 6.33 5.19
C ALA A 8 -1.30 6.29 6.72
N ILE A 9 -2.52 6.12 7.24
CA ILE A 9 -2.82 6.06 8.68
C ILE A 9 -1.99 4.98 9.39
N PRO A 10 -1.99 3.70 8.95
CA PRO A 10 -1.18 2.68 9.61
C PRO A 10 0.32 2.92 9.44
N LEU A 11 0.80 3.45 8.30
CA LEU A 11 2.22 3.82 8.17
C LEU A 11 2.63 4.94 9.14
N LEU A 12 1.79 5.96 9.33
CA LEU A 12 2.04 7.03 10.29
C LEU A 12 1.98 6.51 11.72
N GLY A 13 1.02 5.63 12.04
CA GLY A 13 0.95 4.94 13.33
C GLY A 13 2.21 4.11 13.60
N PHE A 14 2.71 3.40 12.58
CA PHE A 14 3.95 2.64 12.67
C PHE A 14 5.16 3.56 12.94
N ALA A 15 5.31 4.66 12.19
CA ALA A 15 6.37 5.62 12.39
C ALA A 15 6.33 6.26 13.78
N ALA A 16 5.12 6.62 14.26
CA ALA A 16 4.90 7.22 15.57
C ALA A 16 5.24 6.25 16.71
N CYS A 17 4.75 5.00 16.65
CA CYS A 17 5.07 3.98 17.66
C CYS A 17 6.55 3.66 17.69
N LEU A 18 7.19 3.57 16.52
CA LEU A 18 8.62 3.33 16.43
C LEU A 18 9.40 4.49 17.07
N ALA A 19 9.08 5.74 16.71
CA ALA A 19 9.68 6.95 17.29
C ALA A 19 9.47 7.03 18.81
N LEU A 20 8.27 6.69 19.30
CA LEU A 20 7.96 6.71 20.73
C LEU A 20 8.73 5.63 21.49
N SER A 21 8.98 4.47 20.87
CA SER A 21 9.85 3.43 21.44
C SER A 21 11.28 3.93 21.67
N LEU A 22 11.81 4.85 20.84
CA LEU A 22 13.11 5.48 21.09
C LEU A 22 13.09 6.44 22.28
N LEU A 23 12.03 7.26 22.39
CA LEU A 23 11.90 8.27 23.45
C LEU A 23 11.69 7.62 24.82
N LEU A 24 11.03 6.46 24.84
CA LEU A 24 10.69 5.73 26.06
C LEU A 24 11.72 4.63 26.40
N LYS A 25 12.91 4.69 25.80
CA LYS A 25 13.97 3.68 26.00
C LYS A 25 14.36 3.46 27.47
N ASP A 26 14.14 4.46 28.33
CA ASP A 26 14.45 4.40 29.75
C ASP A 26 13.46 3.49 30.53
N ASN A 27 12.27 3.23 29.97
CA ASN A 27 11.29 2.31 30.53
C ASN A 27 11.03 1.13 29.58
N ILE A 28 11.70 0.02 29.86
CA ILE A 28 11.71 -1.16 28.98
C ILE A 28 10.31 -1.74 28.70
N TRP A 29 9.40 -1.70 29.69
CA TRP A 29 8.03 -2.21 29.54
C TRP A 29 7.23 -1.37 28.55
N LEU A 30 7.39 -0.05 28.62
CA LEU A 30 6.66 0.86 27.76
C LEU A 30 7.24 0.85 26.34
N ALA A 31 8.57 0.81 26.20
CA ALA A 31 9.25 0.64 24.91
C ALA A 31 8.84 -0.68 24.23
N TYR A 32 8.74 -1.77 25.01
CA TYR A 32 8.27 -3.07 24.52
C TYR A 32 6.80 -3.03 24.11
N GLY A 33 5.93 -2.39 24.90
CA GLY A 33 4.53 -2.18 24.53
C GLY A 33 4.38 -1.42 23.21
N MET A 34 5.19 -0.38 22.99
CA MET A 34 5.22 0.34 21.71
C MET A 34 5.72 -0.51 20.55
N MET A 35 6.68 -1.42 20.77
CA MET A 35 7.13 -2.38 19.75
C MET A 35 6.04 -3.37 19.34
N VAL A 36 5.21 -3.82 20.29
CA VAL A 36 4.05 -4.68 19.98
C VAL A 36 3.03 -3.92 19.12
N ILE A 37 2.71 -2.68 19.48
CA ILE A 37 1.79 -1.83 18.69
C ILE A 37 2.37 -1.53 17.30
N CYS A 38 3.69 -1.34 17.21
CA CYS A 38 4.43 -1.26 15.94
C CYS A 38 4.10 -2.44 15.01
N GLY A 39 4.16 -3.67 15.53
CA GLY A 39 3.83 -4.89 14.79
C GLY A 39 2.37 -4.93 14.31
N PHE A 40 1.44 -4.42 15.10
CA PHE A 40 0.03 -4.28 14.69
C PHE A 40 -0.10 -3.35 13.46
N PHE A 41 0.53 -2.17 13.50
CA PHE A 41 0.47 -1.24 12.37
C PHE A 41 1.17 -1.76 11.11
N LEU A 42 2.26 -2.52 11.28
CA LEU A 42 2.93 -3.21 10.18
C LEU A 42 1.98 -4.18 9.47
N GLN A 43 1.16 -4.93 10.20
CA GLN A 43 0.18 -5.81 9.54
C GLN A 43 -1.03 -5.05 9.01
N ALA A 44 -1.45 -3.98 9.69
CA ALA A 44 -2.59 -3.16 9.26
C ALA A 44 -2.35 -2.47 7.91
N TYR A 45 -1.10 -2.12 7.57
CA TYR A 45 -0.77 -1.48 6.28
C TYR A 45 -0.88 -2.44 5.09
N ALA A 46 -0.57 -3.72 5.28
CA ALA A 46 -0.42 -4.69 4.20
C ALA A 46 -1.69 -4.84 3.35
N GLY A 47 -2.85 -4.90 4.00
CA GLY A 47 -4.15 -5.03 3.31
C GLY A 47 -4.43 -3.85 2.36
N PRO A 48 -4.53 -2.61 2.85
CA PRO A 48 -4.74 -1.42 2.02
C PRO A 48 -3.72 -1.25 0.90
N PHE A 49 -2.43 -1.49 1.19
CA PHE A 49 -1.34 -1.34 0.22
C PHE A 49 -1.53 -2.24 -1.01
N TRP A 50 -1.83 -3.53 -0.81
CA TRP A 50 -2.00 -4.47 -1.92
C TRP A 50 -3.25 -4.21 -2.78
N THR A 51 -4.14 -3.32 -2.32
CA THR A 51 -5.26 -2.87 -3.14
C THR A 51 -4.94 -1.70 -4.07
N LEU A 52 -3.79 -1.03 -3.91
CA LEU A 52 -3.40 0.11 -4.73
C LEU A 52 -2.94 -0.29 -6.15
N PRO A 53 -2.08 -1.29 -6.36
CA PRO A 53 -1.64 -1.67 -7.72
C PRO A 53 -2.79 -1.97 -8.70
N PRO A 54 -3.82 -2.78 -8.37
CA PRO A 54 -4.93 -3.04 -9.28
C PRO A 54 -5.81 -1.82 -9.57
N LEU A 55 -5.71 -0.74 -8.79
CA LEU A 55 -6.44 0.51 -9.05
C LEU A 55 -5.67 1.47 -9.95
N LEU A 56 -4.33 1.35 -10.02
CA LEU A 56 -3.46 2.27 -10.75
C LEU A 56 -3.06 1.74 -12.13
N PHE A 57 -3.08 0.42 -12.31
CA PHE A 57 -2.56 -0.23 -13.51
C PHE A 57 -3.59 -1.16 -14.13
N ALA A 58 -3.55 -1.28 -15.47
CA ALA A 58 -4.42 -2.17 -16.22
C ALA A 58 -4.06 -3.66 -15.98
N PRO A 59 -5.05 -4.58 -16.05
CA PRO A 59 -4.84 -6.00 -15.71
C PRO A 59 -3.68 -6.69 -16.44
N ASN A 60 -3.42 -6.30 -17.68
CA ASN A 60 -2.36 -6.86 -18.54
C ASN A 60 -0.94 -6.59 -18.03
N VAL A 61 -0.72 -5.55 -17.22
CA VAL A 61 0.61 -5.21 -16.67
C VAL A 61 0.73 -5.46 -15.16
N LEU A 62 -0.35 -5.88 -14.50
CA LEU A 62 -0.38 -6.06 -13.03
C LEU A 62 0.64 -7.09 -12.52
N GLY A 63 0.86 -8.17 -13.27
CA GLY A 63 1.86 -9.17 -12.91
C GLY A 63 3.27 -8.57 -12.82
N GLY A 64 3.65 -7.78 -13.83
CA GLY A 64 4.93 -7.08 -13.88
C GLY A 64 5.08 -6.07 -12.74
N VAL A 65 4.06 -5.26 -12.49
CA VAL A 65 4.07 -4.28 -11.39
C VAL A 65 4.21 -4.95 -10.02
N ARG A 66 3.48 -6.05 -9.76
CA ARG A 66 3.61 -6.78 -8.50
C ARG A 66 4.99 -7.43 -8.37
N GLY A 67 5.56 -7.92 -9.46
CA GLY A 67 6.91 -8.46 -9.52
C GLY A 67 7.98 -7.42 -9.19
N THR A 68 7.88 -6.22 -9.77
CA THR A 68 8.85 -5.13 -9.49
C THR A 68 8.78 -4.66 -8.05
N ILE A 69 7.57 -4.57 -7.47
CA ILE A 69 7.38 -4.27 -6.04
C ILE A 69 8.07 -5.32 -5.17
N ASN A 70 7.94 -6.61 -5.50
CA ASN A 70 8.56 -7.68 -4.72
C ASN A 70 10.09 -7.67 -4.85
N ALA A 71 10.62 -7.41 -6.05
CA ALA A 71 12.05 -7.25 -6.28
C ALA A 71 12.63 -6.08 -5.45
N LEU A 72 11.96 -4.92 -5.46
CA LEU A 72 12.32 -3.77 -4.61
C LEU A 72 12.24 -4.12 -3.12
N GLY A 73 11.22 -4.88 -2.71
CA GLY A 73 11.07 -5.36 -1.34
C GLY A 73 12.26 -6.22 -0.88
N ASN A 74 12.72 -7.15 -1.71
CA ASN A 74 13.90 -7.97 -1.40
C ASN A 74 15.19 -7.14 -1.36
N ILE A 75 15.36 -6.18 -2.27
CA ILE A 75 16.50 -5.25 -2.24
C ILE A 75 16.50 -4.42 -0.95
N GLY A 76 15.34 -3.88 -0.55
CA GLY A 76 15.19 -3.16 0.71
C GLY A 76 15.43 -4.05 1.93
N GLY A 77 15.01 -5.32 1.86
CA GLY A 77 15.26 -6.33 2.90
C GLY A 77 16.75 -6.68 3.08
N PHE A 78 17.57 -6.51 2.04
CA PHE A 78 19.01 -6.68 2.13
C PHE A 78 19.72 -5.39 2.59
N ILE A 79 19.42 -4.26 1.94
CA ILE A 79 20.09 -2.98 2.20
C ILE A 79 19.68 -2.40 3.56
N GLY A 80 18.42 -2.54 3.96
CA GLY A 80 17.86 -1.95 5.17
C GLY A 80 18.58 -2.42 6.45
N PRO A 81 18.63 -3.74 6.74
CA PRO A 81 19.34 -4.25 7.91
C PRO A 81 20.84 -3.96 7.89
N TYR A 82 21.47 -3.99 6.70
CA TYR A 82 22.88 -3.63 6.56
C TYR A 82 23.14 -2.17 6.96
N LEU A 83 22.35 -1.23 6.43
CA LEU A 83 22.47 0.18 6.75
C LEU A 83 22.19 0.46 8.23
N VAL A 84 21.11 -0.10 8.77
CA VAL A 84 20.75 0.04 10.19
C VAL A 84 21.83 -0.54 11.10
N GLY A 85 22.38 -1.71 10.75
CA GLY A 85 23.48 -2.33 11.47
C GLY A 85 24.74 -1.47 11.45
N LEU A 86 25.14 -0.97 10.28
CA LEU A 86 26.28 -0.08 10.13
C LEU A 86 26.13 1.18 10.99
N LEU A 87 24.98 1.85 10.93
CA LEU A 87 24.73 3.04 11.76
C LEU A 87 24.68 2.74 13.26
N THR A 88 24.19 1.56 13.63
CA THR A 88 24.15 1.12 15.03
C THR A 88 25.55 0.92 15.59
N VAL A 89 26.46 0.34 14.80
CA VAL A 89 27.85 0.10 15.18
C VAL A 89 28.68 1.39 15.13
N THR A 90 28.51 2.22 14.11
CA THR A 90 29.33 3.43 13.91
C THR A 90 28.89 4.60 14.79
N PHE A 91 27.59 4.75 15.07
CA PHE A 91 27.05 5.88 15.81
C PHE A 91 26.36 5.46 17.09
N SER A 92 25.16 4.86 16.98
CA SER A 92 24.38 4.39 18.12
C SER A 92 23.14 3.63 17.65
N GLN A 93 22.57 2.83 18.56
CA GLN A 93 21.27 2.18 18.34
C GLN A 93 20.15 3.18 18.01
N THR A 94 20.19 4.37 18.61
CA THR A 94 19.25 5.46 18.29
C THR A 94 19.38 5.89 16.84
N ALA A 95 20.61 6.08 16.33
CA ALA A 95 20.84 6.45 14.94
C ALA A 95 20.28 5.39 13.97
N GLY A 96 20.54 4.10 14.22
CA GLY A 96 20.00 3.01 13.42
C GLY A 96 18.47 3.01 13.37
N MET A 97 17.81 3.17 14.52
CA MET A 97 16.34 3.22 14.58
C MET A 97 15.75 4.50 13.97
N THR A 98 16.43 5.65 14.06
CA THR A 98 15.95 6.90 13.42
C THR A 98 15.90 6.80 11.90
N VAL A 99 16.80 6.03 11.27
CA VAL A 99 16.74 5.78 9.83
C VAL A 99 15.50 4.98 9.43
N LEU A 100 15.07 4.02 10.26
CA LEU A 100 13.82 3.29 10.03
C LEU A 100 12.60 4.23 10.10
N VAL A 101 12.56 5.13 11.09
CA VAL A 101 11.51 6.15 11.19
C VAL A 101 11.52 7.05 9.95
N ALA A 102 12.70 7.53 9.53
CA ALA A 102 12.83 8.37 8.34
C ALA A 102 12.36 7.64 7.07
N ALA A 103 12.71 6.37 6.90
CA ALA A 103 12.26 5.55 5.77
C ALA A 103 10.73 5.42 5.73
N LEU A 104 10.07 5.24 6.89
CA LEU A 104 8.61 5.21 6.97
C LEU A 104 7.98 6.55 6.58
N LEU A 105 8.55 7.67 7.02
CA LEU A 105 8.06 9.00 6.64
C LEU A 105 8.23 9.27 5.13
N ILE A 106 9.35 8.84 4.54
CA ILE A 106 9.56 8.90 3.09
C ILE A 106 8.50 8.05 2.36
N ALA A 107 8.22 6.84 2.84
CA ALA A 107 7.18 5.99 2.26
C ALA A 107 5.79 6.65 2.31
N VAL A 108 5.46 7.34 3.41
CA VAL A 108 4.22 8.13 3.52
C VAL A 108 4.22 9.29 2.52
N ALA A 109 5.33 10.02 2.38
CA ALA A 109 5.43 11.12 1.41
C ALA A 109 5.29 10.63 -0.05
N LEU A 110 5.89 9.49 -0.40
CA LEU A 110 5.73 8.85 -1.70
C LEU A 110 4.27 8.43 -1.94
N LEU A 111 3.60 7.89 -0.92
CA LEU A 111 2.19 7.52 -1.01
C LEU A 111 1.29 8.73 -1.30
N PHE A 112 1.56 9.89 -0.69
CA PHE A 112 0.84 11.13 -1.00
C PHE A 112 1.15 11.68 -2.40
N SER A 113 2.33 11.38 -2.94
CA SER A 113 2.75 11.79 -4.29
C SER A 113 2.08 10.99 -5.42
N LEU A 114 1.48 9.83 -5.12
CA LEU A 114 0.72 9.07 -6.14
C LEU A 114 -0.47 9.91 -6.68
N PRO A 115 -0.98 9.66 -7.89
CA PRO A 115 -2.13 10.38 -8.48
C PRO A 115 -3.51 9.99 -7.93
N SER A 116 -4.34 10.95 -7.51
CA SER A 116 -5.62 10.81 -6.78
C SER A 116 -6.72 9.95 -7.44
N VAL A 117 -6.44 9.33 -8.58
CA VAL A 117 -7.25 8.36 -9.37
C VAL A 117 -7.66 7.09 -8.61
N THR A 118 -7.54 7.06 -7.28
CA THR A 118 -8.04 5.98 -6.42
C THR A 118 -9.57 6.03 -6.20
N ALA A 119 -10.30 6.79 -7.03
CA ALA A 119 -11.74 7.06 -6.89
C ALA A 119 -12.62 6.56 -8.06
N ARG A 120 -12.08 5.84 -9.06
CA ARG A 120 -12.94 5.30 -10.13
C ARG A 120 -13.28 3.82 -9.85
N PRO A 121 -14.57 3.47 -9.68
CA PRO A 121 -14.98 2.07 -9.65
C PRO A 121 -14.55 1.39 -10.96
N ALA A 122 -13.95 0.21 -10.85
CA ALA A 122 -13.87 -0.72 -11.97
C ALA A 122 -15.32 -1.10 -12.32
N GLY A 123 -15.95 -0.34 -13.22
CA GLY A 123 -17.37 -0.50 -13.51
C GLY A 123 -18.06 0.62 -14.29
N SER A 124 -17.41 1.73 -14.64
CA SER A 124 -17.98 2.62 -15.67
C SER A 124 -17.60 2.11 -17.07
N SER A 125 -18.05 0.91 -17.42
CA SER A 125 -18.32 0.63 -18.84
C SER A 125 -19.42 1.60 -19.23
N ASN A 126 -19.07 2.62 -20.02
CA ASN A 126 -20.06 3.43 -20.71
C ASN A 126 -20.97 2.45 -21.47
N PRO A 127 -22.30 2.44 -21.28
CA PRO A 127 -23.18 1.76 -22.22
C PRO A 127 -23.19 2.60 -23.50
N HIS A 128 -22.13 2.50 -24.31
CA HIS A 128 -22.15 3.03 -25.65
C HIS A 128 -23.10 2.16 -26.47
N HIS A 129 -24.29 2.71 -26.71
CA HIS A 129 -25.07 2.54 -27.94
C HIS A 129 -25.14 1.12 -28.53
N ALA A 130 -26.16 0.38 -28.13
CA ALA A 130 -26.87 -0.51 -29.06
C ALA A 130 -28.26 0.09 -29.28
N SER A 131 -28.31 1.21 -30.01
CA SER A 131 -29.55 1.77 -30.54
C SER A 131 -29.99 0.96 -31.77
N ALA A 132 -31.01 0.12 -31.56
CA ALA A 132 -32.10 -0.26 -32.49
C ALA A 132 -31.79 -1.16 -33.71
N PRO A 133 -32.79 -1.87 -34.31
CA PRO A 133 -34.23 -1.75 -34.09
C PRO A 133 -34.99 -3.06 -33.78
N GLU A 134 -36.15 -2.89 -33.14
CA GLU A 134 -37.26 -3.83 -33.20
C GLU A 134 -37.64 -4.11 -34.67
N THR A 135 -37.61 -5.37 -35.06
CA THR A 135 -38.44 -5.89 -36.16
C THR A 135 -39.39 -6.93 -35.59
N SER A 136 -40.42 -6.43 -34.91
CA SER A 136 -41.70 -7.12 -34.79
C SER A 136 -42.43 -7.03 -36.13
N LEU A 137 -43.23 -8.05 -36.45
CA LEU A 137 -44.15 -8.22 -37.61
C LEU A 137 -43.47 -8.92 -38.80
N LYS A 138 -43.87 -10.12 -39.24
CA LYS A 138 -45.22 -10.67 -39.45
C LYS A 138 -45.10 -12.20 -39.65
N GLN A 139 -45.97 -13.03 -39.05
CA GLN A 139 -47.04 -13.79 -39.75
C GLN A 139 -46.52 -14.68 -40.90
N GLU A 140 -46.82 -15.97 -41.07
CA GLU A 140 -47.90 -16.84 -40.62
C GLU A 140 -47.68 -18.17 -41.39
N GLY A 141 -47.98 -19.32 -40.80
CA GLY A 141 -48.41 -20.52 -41.53
C GLY A 141 -47.43 -21.25 -42.48
N ILE A 142 -47.23 -22.55 -42.23
CA ILE A 142 -47.75 -23.66 -43.05
C ILE A 142 -46.87 -24.90 -42.84
N ALA A 143 -47.57 -25.95 -42.42
CA ALA A 143 -47.21 -27.36 -42.39
C ALA A 143 -46.22 -27.85 -43.46
N LYS A 144 -45.30 -28.72 -43.05
CA LYS A 144 -45.28 -30.15 -43.41
C LYS A 144 -44.28 -30.91 -42.54
#